data_AF-A0A1V0PDX8-F1
#
_entry.id   AF-A0A1V0PDX8-F1
#
_cell.length_a   1.000
_cell.length_b   1.000
_cell.length_c   1.000
_cell.angle_alpha   90.00
_cell.angle_beta   90.00
_cell.angle_gamma   90.00
#
_symmetry.space_group_name_H-M   'P 1'
#
loop_
_entity.id
_entity.type
_entity.pdbx_description
1 polymer ?
#
loop_
_entity_poly.entity_id
_entity_poly.type
_entity_poly.pdbx_seq_one_letter_code
_entity_poly.pdbx_strand_id
1 'polypeptide(L)' 'MKQKKREQRSNKWAFLIYQESVPEDYLNLLEELHVPFILSPWHDKDVNRTTGEFKKPHKHDPH' A
#
# COMPACT_ATOMS: atom_id res chain seq x y z
N MET A 1 -4.87 33.05 12.73
CA MET A 1 -4.51 31.90 13.59
C MET A 1 -4.67 30.64 12.76
N LYS A 2 -3.62 29.84 12.54
CA LYS A 2 -3.74 28.55 11.82
C LYS A 2 -4.45 27.54 12.72
N GLN A 3 -5.65 27.14 12.34
CA GLN A 3 -6.41 26.13 13.06
C GLN A 3 -5.67 24.79 12.93
N LYS A 4 -5.24 24.21 14.06
CA LYS A 4 -4.66 22.86 14.10
C LYS A 4 -5.71 21.88 13.60
N LYS A 5 -5.48 21.28 12.43
CA LYS A 5 -6.33 20.24 11.87
C LYS A 5 -6.31 19.08 12.88
N ARG A 6 -7.47 18.74 13.47
CA ARG A 6 -7.58 17.56 14.33
C ARG A 6 -7.27 16.33 13.48
N GLU A 7 -6.49 15.40 14.03
CA GLU A 7 -6.25 14.11 13.39
C GLU A 7 -7.60 13.43 13.15
N GLN A 8 -7.85 13.07 11.89
CA GLN A 8 -9.11 12.45 11.48
C GLN A 8 -8.96 10.95 11.64
N ARG A 9 -9.91 10.32 12.32
CA ARG A 9 -10.01 8.86 12.40
C ARG A 9 -10.91 8.38 11.26
N SER A 10 -10.43 7.42 10.49
CA SER A 10 -11.16 6.75 9.41
C SER A 10 -10.97 5.24 9.56
N ASN A 11 -11.99 4.46 9.22
CA ASN A 11 -11.90 3.00 9.13
C ASN A 11 -11.48 2.52 7.74
N LYS A 12 -11.42 3.43 6.74
CA LYS A 12 -10.92 3.16 5.39
C LYS A 12 -9.51 3.69 5.24
N TRP A 13 -8.61 2.85 4.75
CA TRP A 13 -7.19 3.12 4.61
C TRP A 13 -6.65 2.32 3.43
N ALA A 14 -5.76 2.91 2.65
CA ALA A 14 -5.09 2.23 1.55
C ALA A 14 -3.59 2.31 1.76
N PHE A 15 -2.86 1.29 1.34
CA PHE A 15 -1.41 1.23 1.49
C PHE A 15 -0.74 0.53 0.31
N LEU A 16 0.59 0.65 0.29
CA LEU A 16 1.47 0.07 -0.71
C LEU A 16 2.44 -0.91 -0.06
N ILE A 17 2.62 -2.05 -0.70
CA ILE A 17 3.64 -3.04 -0.32
C ILE A 17 4.65 -3.13 -1.45
N TYR A 18 5.94 -3.00 -1.17
CA TYR A 18 7.00 -3.22 -2.14
C TYR A 18 7.55 -4.65 -2.01
N GLN A 19 7.72 -5.33 -3.15
CA GLN A 19 8.18 -6.72 -3.16
C GLN A 19 9.58 -6.91 -2.54
N GLU A 20 10.46 -5.92 -2.70
CA GLU A 20 11.85 -5.99 -2.22
C GLU A 20 12.00 -5.90 -0.69
N SER A 21 11.01 -5.33 -0.01
CA SER A 21 11.11 -4.98 1.42
C SER A 21 10.07 -5.71 2.27
N VAL A 22 9.11 -6.37 1.64
CA VAL A 22 8.07 -7.10 2.34
C VAL A 22 8.61 -8.46 2.80
N PRO A 23 8.28 -8.92 4.02
CA PRO A 23 8.56 -10.30 4.42
C PRO A 23 7.93 -11.29 3.44
N GLU A 24 8.58 -12.44 3.23
CA GLU A 24 8.01 -13.50 2.38
C GLU A 24 6.63 -13.95 2.88
N ASP A 25 6.44 -13.94 4.20
CA ASP A 25 5.22 -14.41 4.88
C ASP A 25 4.18 -13.31 5.16
N TYR A 26 4.20 -12.22 4.39
CA TYR A 26 3.35 -11.06 4.66
C TYR A 26 1.84 -11.33 4.61
N LEU A 27 1.41 -12.34 3.85
CA LEU A 27 0.00 -12.71 3.80
C LEU A 27 -0.48 -13.22 5.16
N ASN A 28 0.28 -14.12 5.79
CA ASN A 28 -0.04 -14.63 7.13
C ASN A 28 -0.01 -13.50 8.17
N LEU A 29 0.96 -12.59 8.09
CA LEU A 29 1.02 -11.42 8.97
C LEU A 29 -0.21 -10.52 8.82
N LEU A 30 -0.69 -10.29 7.59
CA LEU A 30 -1.90 -9.50 7.35
C LEU A 30 -3.17 -10.23 7.80
N GLU A 31 -3.23 -11.55 7.64
CA GLU A 31 -4.33 -12.37 8.13
C GLU A 31 -4.41 -12.36 9.66
N GLU A 32 -3.27 -12.41 10.37
CA GLU A 32 -3.18 -12.36 11.84
C GLU A 32 -3.72 -11.05 12.42
N LEU A 33 -3.71 -9.95 11.67
CA LEU A 33 -4.31 -8.69 12.11
C LEU A 33 -5.83 -8.78 12.27
N HIS A 34 -6.47 -9.81 11.71
CA HIS A 34 -7.93 -10.00 11.71
C HIS A 34 -8.68 -8.78 11.15
N VAL A 35 -8.04 -7.99 10.28
CA VAL A 35 -8.65 -6.86 9.58
C VAL A 35 -8.90 -7.27 8.12
N PRO A 36 -10.11 -7.08 7.57
CA PRO A 36 -10.36 -7.35 6.16
C PRO A 36 -9.51 -6.45 5.25
N PHE A 37 -8.87 -7.05 4.25
CA PHE A 37 -8.04 -6.35 3.27
C PHE A 37 -8.25 -6.94 1.86
N ILE A 38 -7.87 -6.20 0.82
CA ILE A 38 -7.97 -6.62 -0.58
C ILE A 38 -6.64 -6.28 -1.25
N LEU A 39 -5.86 -7.27 -1.69
CA LEU A 39 -4.61 -6.98 -2.40
C LEU A 39 -4.80 -7.04 -3.92
N SER A 40 -4.32 -6.02 -4.61
CA SER A 40 -4.19 -6.05 -6.07
C SER A 40 -3.15 -7.11 -6.52
N PRO A 41 -3.16 -7.50 -7.80
CA PRO A 41 -2.00 -8.11 -8.43
C PRO A 41 -0.75 -7.24 -8.28
N TRP A 42 0.42 -7.83 -8.52
CA TRP A 42 1.68 -7.08 -8.56
C TRP A 42 1.68 -6.07 -9.72
N HIS A 43 2.10 -4.84 -9.42
CA HIS A 43 2.33 -3.76 -10.36
C HIS A 43 3.82 -3.72 -10.71
N ASP A 44 4.23 -4.61 -11.61
CA ASP A 44 5.60 -4.76 -12.11
C ASP A 44 5.85 -4.04 -13.45
N LYS A 45 4.79 -3.53 -14.08
CA LYS A 45 4.80 -2.88 -15.41
C LYS A 45 4.49 -1.40 -15.37
N ASP A 46 4.41 -0.84 -14.17
CA ASP A 46 4.14 0.56 -13.96
C ASP A 46 5.32 1.41 -14.44
N VAL A 47 5.07 2.41 -15.30
CA VAL A 47 6.11 3.29 -15.84
C VAL A 47 6.04 4.66 -15.17
N ASN A 48 7.19 5.16 -14.75
CA ASN A 48 7.33 6.54 -14.29
C ASN A 48 7.20 7.48 -15.50
N ARG A 49 6.15 8.31 -15.50
CA ARG A 49 5.86 9.22 -16.63
C ARG A 49 6.93 10.28 -16.87
N THR A 50 7.77 10.60 -15.87
CA THR A 50 8.80 11.63 -15.98
C THR A 50 10.13 11.06 -16.45
N THR A 51 10.50 9.86 -15.99
CA THR A 51 11.79 9.23 -16.32
C THR A 51 11.70 8.18 -17.42
N GLY A 52 10.51 7.63 -17.68
CA GLY A 52 10.29 6.51 -18.61
C GLY A 52 10.71 5.15 -18.06
N GLU A 53 11.22 5.09 -16.82
CA GLU A 53 11.69 3.86 -16.19
C GLU A 53 10.55 3.10 -15.51
N PHE A 54 10.70 1.78 -15.37
CA PHE A 54 9.77 0.98 -14.58
C PHE A 54 9.86 1.36 -13.09
N LYS A 55 8.70 1.51 -12.46
CA LYS A 55 8.59 1.65 -11.01
C LYS A 55 8.94 0.33 -10.33
N LYS A 56 9.32 0.43 -9.06
CA LYS A 56 9.53 -0.75 -8.22
C LYS A 56 8.24 -1.59 -8.13
N PRO A 57 8.33 -2.92 -8.23
CA PRO A 57 7.18 -3.81 -8.09
C PRO A 57 6.46 -3.59 -6.76
N HIS A 58 5.16 -3.31 -6.82
CA HIS A 58 4.35 -3.04 -5.64
C HIS A 58 2.95 -3.65 -5.72
N LYS A 59 2.29 -3.85 -4.58
CA LYS A 59 0.84 -4.13 -4.48
C LYS A 59 0.13 -2.95 -3.84
N HIS A 60 -1.09 -2.72 -4.30
CA HIS A 60 -2.02 -1.81 -3.66
C HIS A 60 -3.02 -2.60 -2.81
N ASP A 61 -3.37 -2.06 -1.65
CA ASP A 61 -4.60 -2.40 -0.95
C ASP A 61 -5.64 -1.28 -1.13
N PRO A 62 -6.73 -1.49 -1.89
CA PRO A 62 -7.81 -0.54 -2.01
C PRO A 62 -8.93 -0.90 -1.02
N HIS A 63 -8.87 -0.35 0.20
CA HIS A 63 -9.97 -0.40 1.18
C HIS A 63 -10.79 0.91 1.22
#